data_AF-A0A815APJ8-F1
#
_entry.id   AF-A0A815APJ8-F1
#
_cell.length_a   1.000
_cell.length_b   1.000
_cell.length_c   1.000
_cell.angle_alpha   90.00
_cell.angle_beta   90.00
_cell.angle_gamma   90.00
#
_symmetry.space_group_name_H-M   'P 1'
#
loop_
_entity.id
_entity.type
_entity.pdbx_description
1 polymer ?
#
loop_
_entity_poly.entity_id
_entity_poly.type
_entity_poly.pdbx_seq_one_letter_code
_entity_poly.pdbx_strand_id
1 'polypeptide(L)'
;MDAIDWSQERFDEIVKKLSAFLKSSGYKESDVTFVPVSGWTGENLISSTNTPLPWYTKDPNASSTVTNGIIRGATLMDLIDRLKPPERPISKPFRLCITDVFRATGIGASTVSIAGRVECGGIEINERVLLRPSNDQVTIKSILIENSNVPSAFAGDNVILNIQGVDSTHLFVGNVVCDPEYPIPCTTTIEARIIIFNISTPLLPGTPVVFHFKSTQEQCKISRLIEELDRSTGELKRRNPRMLAKNTSGVVELVLHRPICSLILTIFWLLKVSGLFTSIRIKIAQPSFEHLTIVYKFQKGDYSVSAETFKDIMNYSPAHSTIGIYYDNIDDTPVEERRSMVGVIVDETKDEEMIERMKADDYKAFKLPKAVQSVYTTFPFTSVFSVSIANMRVPSRLKDFIQTNKLNARPYIEVYEPTLIHYIAPLSNYEDYNVPEMNSLPEQ
;
A
#
# COMPACT_ATOMS: atom_id res chain seq x y z
N MET A 1 -26.50 -28.29 25.45
CA MET A 1 -26.83 -29.65 24.97
C MET A 1 -27.51 -30.48 26.06
N ASP A 2 -27.14 -30.24 27.31
CA ASP A 2 -27.86 -30.56 28.55
C ASP A 2 -29.40 -30.45 28.48
N ALA A 3 -29.97 -29.35 27.96
CA ALA A 3 -31.43 -29.16 27.92
C ALA A 3 -32.21 -30.11 26.97
N ILE A 4 -31.50 -30.87 26.15
CA ILE A 4 -32.08 -31.81 25.16
C ILE A 4 -31.49 -33.22 25.32
N ASP A 5 -31.04 -33.55 26.54
CA ASP A 5 -30.48 -34.85 26.92
C ASP A 5 -29.38 -35.35 25.97
N TRP A 6 -28.59 -34.42 25.41
CA TRP A 6 -27.50 -34.73 24.48
C TRP A 6 -27.91 -35.55 23.24
N SER A 7 -29.13 -35.33 22.73
CA SER A 7 -29.63 -35.99 21.51
C SER A 7 -28.75 -35.73 20.27
N GLN A 8 -28.28 -36.82 19.64
CA GLN A 8 -27.50 -36.78 18.40
C GLN A 8 -28.33 -36.24 17.23
N GLU A 9 -29.57 -36.71 17.07
CA GLU A 9 -30.43 -36.32 15.94
C GLU A 9 -30.65 -34.80 15.92
N ARG A 10 -30.85 -34.21 17.10
CA ARG A 10 -31.02 -32.77 17.23
C ARG A 10 -29.74 -32.00 16.93
N PHE A 11 -28.59 -32.52 17.35
CA PHE A 11 -27.29 -31.94 17.00
C PHE A 11 -27.07 -31.96 15.48
N ASP A 12 -27.28 -33.10 14.83
CA ASP A 12 -27.10 -33.27 13.39
C ASP A 12 -28.06 -32.36 12.58
N GLU A 13 -29.30 -32.16 13.06
CA GLU A 13 -30.24 -31.20 12.47
C GLU A 13 -29.72 -29.77 12.53
N ILE A 14 -29.16 -29.37 13.68
CA ILE A 14 -28.58 -28.02 13.89
C ILE A 14 -27.36 -27.84 13.00
N VAL A 15 -26.46 -28.82 12.96
CA VAL A 15 -25.27 -28.80 12.08
C VAL A 15 -25.69 -28.65 10.62
N LYS A 16 -26.69 -29.42 10.16
CA LYS A 16 -27.18 -29.31 8.77
C LYS A 16 -27.73 -27.91 8.45
N LYS A 17 -28.52 -27.33 9.36
CA LYS A 17 -29.08 -25.97 9.19
C LYS A 17 -28.00 -24.90 9.19
N LEU A 18 -27.05 -24.97 10.12
CA LEU A 18 -25.94 -24.01 10.22
C LEU A 18 -24.96 -24.14 9.05
N SER A 19 -24.62 -25.36 8.62
CA SER A 19 -23.76 -25.58 7.46
C SER A 19 -24.35 -24.98 6.19
N ALA A 20 -25.66 -25.14 5.96
CA ALA A 20 -26.33 -24.49 4.82
C ALA A 20 -26.25 -22.95 4.90
N PHE A 21 -26.44 -22.38 6.09
CA PHE A 21 -26.33 -20.94 6.31
C PHE A 21 -24.90 -20.43 6.09
N LEU A 22 -23.89 -21.07 6.69
CA LEU A 22 -22.48 -20.68 6.60
C LEU A 22 -21.96 -20.79 5.17
N LYS A 23 -22.35 -21.85 4.44
CA LYS A 23 -22.06 -22.01 3.02
C LYS A 23 -22.65 -20.87 2.19
N SER A 24 -23.89 -20.47 2.47
CA SER A 24 -24.50 -19.33 1.78
C SER A 24 -23.74 -18.03 2.04
N SER A 25 -23.16 -17.86 3.22
CA SER A 25 -22.35 -16.71 3.61
C SER A 25 -20.93 -16.73 3.04
N GLY A 26 -20.50 -17.84 2.41
CA GLY A 26 -19.20 -17.96 1.76
C GLY A 26 -18.11 -18.64 2.60
N TYR A 27 -18.45 -19.22 3.76
CA TYR A 27 -17.52 -20.02 4.54
C TYR A 27 -17.28 -21.38 3.87
N LYS A 28 -16.03 -21.86 3.90
CA LYS A 28 -15.70 -23.21 3.44
C LYS A 28 -16.09 -24.22 4.51
N GLU A 29 -16.70 -25.33 4.09
CA GLU A 29 -17.07 -26.43 4.99
C GLU A 29 -15.84 -27.04 5.70
N SER A 30 -14.64 -26.92 5.12
CA SER A 30 -13.37 -27.36 5.72
C SER A 30 -12.91 -26.53 6.91
N ASP A 31 -13.31 -25.25 6.95
CA ASP A 31 -12.79 -24.27 7.91
C ASP A 31 -13.71 -24.14 9.13
N VAL A 32 -14.86 -24.81 9.09
CA VAL A 32 -15.88 -24.77 10.14
C VAL A 32 -15.88 -26.11 10.86
N THR A 33 -15.78 -26.06 12.19
CA THR A 33 -15.91 -27.24 13.04
C THR A 33 -17.03 -27.05 14.05
N PHE A 34 -17.80 -28.11 14.33
CA PHE A 34 -18.92 -28.10 15.26
C PHE A 34 -18.58 -28.92 16.51
N VAL A 35 -18.87 -28.36 17.69
CA VAL A 35 -18.69 -29.02 19.00
C VAL A 35 -19.99 -28.96 19.79
N PRO A 36 -20.53 -30.08 20.27
CA PRO A 36 -21.62 -30.09 21.23
C PRO A 36 -21.09 -29.66 22.60
N VAL A 37 -21.53 -28.51 23.10
CA VAL A 37 -21.09 -27.97 24.39
C VAL A 37 -22.26 -27.76 25.37
N SER A 38 -21.92 -27.72 26.65
CA SER A 38 -22.79 -27.23 27.72
C SER A 38 -22.03 -26.20 28.54
N GLY A 39 -22.37 -24.92 28.39
CA GLY A 39 -21.73 -23.83 29.13
C GLY A 39 -22.03 -23.88 30.63
N TRP A 40 -23.18 -24.42 31.02
CA TRP A 40 -23.61 -24.50 32.43
C TRP A 40 -22.94 -25.66 33.16
N THR A 41 -22.95 -26.86 32.58
CA THR A 41 -22.34 -28.06 33.21
C THR A 41 -20.85 -28.18 32.95
N GLY A 42 -20.28 -27.37 32.05
CA GLY A 42 -18.85 -27.36 31.73
C GLY A 42 -18.39 -28.48 30.78
N GLU A 43 -19.34 -29.26 30.23
CA GLU A 43 -19.04 -30.40 29.37
C GLU A 43 -18.55 -29.97 27.98
N ASN A 44 -17.48 -30.63 27.51
CA ASN A 44 -16.75 -30.36 26.27
C ASN A 44 -16.13 -28.96 26.15
N LEU A 45 -15.95 -28.25 27.26
CA LEU A 45 -15.25 -26.96 27.27
C LEU A 45 -13.71 -27.15 27.35
N ILE A 46 -13.25 -27.76 28.44
CA ILE A 46 -11.82 -28.03 28.71
C ILE A 46 -11.58 -29.55 28.79
N SER A 47 -12.44 -30.25 29.52
CA SER A 47 -12.44 -31.71 29.60
C SER A 47 -13.58 -32.29 28.76
N SER A 48 -13.39 -33.53 28.31
CA SER A 48 -14.46 -34.31 27.69
C SER A 48 -15.67 -34.46 28.61
N THR A 49 -16.84 -34.73 28.04
CA THR A 49 -18.06 -34.99 28.81
C THR A 49 -17.87 -36.11 29.83
N ASN A 50 -18.40 -35.91 31.04
CA ASN A 50 -18.54 -36.98 32.02
C ASN A 50 -19.69 -37.93 31.64
N THR A 51 -20.67 -37.42 30.89
CA THR A 51 -21.74 -38.19 30.27
C THR A 51 -21.17 -39.01 29.10
N PRO A 52 -21.38 -40.33 29.04
CA PRO A 52 -20.95 -41.12 27.89
C PRO A 52 -21.79 -40.70 26.68
N LEU A 53 -21.14 -40.13 25.67
CA LEU A 53 -21.74 -39.77 24.39
C LEU A 53 -21.17 -40.68 23.30
N PRO A 54 -21.69 -41.91 23.11
CA PRO A 54 -21.10 -42.88 22.18
C PRO A 54 -20.92 -42.35 20.75
N TRP A 55 -21.77 -41.42 20.34
CA TRP A 55 -21.74 -40.79 19.01
C TRP A 55 -20.67 -39.69 18.87
N TYR A 56 -20.21 -39.10 19.97
CA TYR A 56 -19.22 -38.01 20.00
C TYR A 56 -17.86 -38.42 20.57
N THR A 57 -17.79 -39.48 21.39
CA THR A 57 -16.54 -39.95 22.00
C THR A 57 -15.51 -40.37 20.94
N LYS A 58 -14.24 -40.07 21.22
CA LYS A 58 -13.10 -40.44 20.38
C LYS A 58 -12.91 -41.97 20.41
N ASP A 59 -12.91 -42.60 19.24
CA ASP A 59 -12.51 -44.00 19.11
C ASP A 59 -10.97 -44.10 19.22
N PRO A 60 -10.42 -44.88 20.17
CA PRO A 60 -8.97 -45.01 20.35
C PRO A 60 -8.22 -45.58 19.14
N ASN A 61 -8.91 -46.26 18.21
CA ASN A 61 -8.29 -46.85 17.01
C ASN A 61 -8.49 -46.01 15.72
N ALA A 62 -9.21 -44.89 15.79
CA ALA A 62 -9.51 -44.05 14.63
C ALA A 62 -8.56 -42.84 14.54
N SER A 63 -7.95 -42.63 13.37
CA SER A 63 -7.24 -41.39 13.06
C SER A 63 -8.18 -40.19 13.20
N SER A 64 -7.66 -39.07 13.73
CA SER A 64 -8.41 -37.83 13.97
C SER A 64 -8.86 -37.20 12.66
N THR A 65 -9.88 -37.78 12.04
CA THR A 65 -10.35 -37.43 10.71
C THR A 65 -11.61 -36.58 10.85
N VAL A 66 -11.59 -35.38 10.25
CA VAL A 66 -12.74 -34.47 10.22
C VAL A 66 -13.83 -35.13 9.37
N THR A 67 -14.96 -35.49 9.97
CA THR A 67 -16.13 -36.01 9.25
C THR A 67 -17.24 -34.98 9.36
N ASN A 68 -17.69 -34.41 8.24
CA ASN A 68 -18.74 -33.38 8.21
C ASN A 68 -18.49 -32.17 9.13
N GLY A 69 -17.23 -31.73 9.27
CA GLY A 69 -16.88 -30.64 10.18
C GLY A 69 -16.97 -31.01 11.66
N ILE A 70 -16.97 -32.30 12.01
CA ILE A 70 -16.97 -32.77 13.40
C ILE A 70 -15.68 -33.52 13.67
N ILE A 71 -14.98 -33.13 14.74
CA ILE A 71 -13.83 -33.85 15.27
C ILE A 71 -14.30 -34.57 16.54
N ARG A 72 -14.50 -35.89 16.42
CA ARG A 72 -14.98 -36.70 17.55
C ARG A 72 -14.02 -36.62 18.74
N GLY A 73 -14.58 -36.32 19.90
CA GLY A 73 -13.90 -36.18 21.18
C GLY A 73 -12.96 -34.98 21.29
N ALA A 74 -13.05 -34.00 20.40
CA ALA A 74 -12.40 -32.71 20.60
C ALA A 74 -13.18 -31.85 21.59
N THR A 75 -12.48 -31.15 22.47
CA THR A 75 -13.05 -30.11 23.32
C THR A 75 -13.03 -28.75 22.61
N LEU A 76 -13.77 -27.78 23.14
CA LEU A 76 -13.74 -26.42 22.62
C LEU A 76 -12.32 -25.82 22.71
N MET A 77 -11.59 -26.08 23.80
CA MET A 77 -10.20 -25.66 23.95
C MET A 77 -9.30 -26.28 22.87
N ASP A 78 -9.41 -27.59 22.64
CA ASP A 78 -8.63 -28.28 21.60
C ASP A 78 -8.86 -27.67 20.21
N LEU A 79 -10.08 -27.21 19.93
CA LEU A 79 -10.39 -26.57 18.66
C LEU A 79 -9.80 -25.17 18.55
N ILE A 80 -9.87 -24.38 19.63
CA ILE A 80 -9.27 -23.04 19.67
C ILE A 80 -7.76 -23.15 19.45
N ASP A 81 -7.10 -24.10 20.11
CA ASP A 81 -5.65 -24.34 19.97
C ASP A 81 -5.26 -24.83 18.56
N ARG A 82 -6.19 -25.46 17.83
CA ARG A 82 -5.97 -25.88 16.43
C ARG A 82 -6.14 -24.75 15.43
N LEU A 83 -6.76 -23.62 15.80
CA LEU A 83 -6.92 -22.49 14.89
C LEU A 83 -5.56 -21.92 14.53
N LYS A 84 -5.29 -21.82 13.23
CA LYS A 84 -4.04 -21.21 12.75
C LYS A 84 -4.04 -19.72 13.08
N PRO A 85 -3.00 -19.18 13.73
CA PRO A 85 -2.90 -17.75 13.97
C PRO A 85 -2.84 -17.02 12.62
N PRO A 86 -3.58 -15.91 12.45
CA PRO A 86 -3.52 -15.13 11.23
C PRO A 86 -2.16 -14.44 11.09
N GLU A 87 -1.74 -14.23 9.86
CA GLU A 87 -0.51 -13.49 9.57
C GLU A 87 -0.67 -12.02 10.00
N ARG A 88 0.31 -11.55 10.80
CA ARG A 88 0.33 -10.16 11.28
C ARG A 88 1.04 -9.27 10.25
N PRO A 89 0.40 -8.22 9.72
CA PRO A 89 1.00 -7.36 8.69
C PRO A 89 1.99 -6.34 9.30
N ILE A 90 3.13 -6.83 9.79
CA ILE A 90 4.16 -6.01 10.45
C ILE A 90 4.95 -5.17 9.45
N SER A 91 5.13 -5.65 8.21
CA SER A 91 5.86 -4.95 7.14
C SER A 91 5.10 -3.77 6.51
N LYS A 92 3.80 -3.64 6.80
CA LYS A 92 2.96 -2.56 6.27
C LYS A 92 3.15 -1.29 7.12
N PRO A 93 2.91 -0.08 6.57
CA PRO A 93 3.04 1.16 7.32
C PRO A 93 2.13 1.18 8.55
N PHE A 94 2.58 1.85 9.61
CA PHE A 94 1.89 1.89 10.90
C PHE A 94 0.49 2.48 10.78
N ARG A 95 -0.49 1.75 11.32
CA ARG A 95 -1.89 2.19 11.39
C ARG A 95 -2.57 1.67 12.65
N LEU A 96 -3.17 2.57 13.42
CA LEU A 96 -3.97 2.24 14.59
C LEU A 96 -5.33 2.92 14.50
N CYS A 97 -6.40 2.13 14.66
CA CYS A 97 -7.76 2.66 14.75
C CYS A 97 -8.11 2.91 16.22
N ILE A 98 -8.49 4.14 16.55
CA ILE A 98 -8.85 4.51 17.93
C ILE A 98 -10.22 3.93 18.26
N THR A 99 -10.27 3.10 19.31
CA THR A 99 -11.49 2.53 19.86
C THR A 99 -12.02 3.36 21.02
N ASP A 100 -11.14 3.98 21.81
CA ASP A 100 -11.53 4.80 22.96
C ASP A 100 -10.50 5.91 23.24
N VAL A 101 -10.94 6.98 23.89
CA VAL A 101 -10.11 8.13 24.25
C VAL A 101 -10.33 8.48 25.71
N PHE A 102 -9.26 8.44 26.49
CA PHE A 102 -9.26 8.75 27.91
C PHE A 102 -8.45 10.00 28.19
N ARG A 103 -8.87 10.77 29.20
CA ARG A 103 -8.08 11.87 29.75
C ARG A 103 -7.51 11.44 31.09
N ALA A 104 -6.19 11.27 31.17
CA ALA A 104 -5.53 11.02 32.43
C ALA A 104 -5.27 12.37 33.12
N THR A 105 -5.93 12.59 34.26
CA THR A 105 -5.73 13.82 35.06
C THR A 105 -4.61 13.57 36.07
N GLY A 106 -3.37 13.85 35.67
CA GLY A 106 -2.19 13.81 36.54
C GLY A 106 -1.76 15.21 37.00
N ILE A 107 -0.98 15.29 38.08
CA ILE A 107 -0.42 16.55 38.61
C ILE A 107 0.61 17.08 37.60
N GLY A 108 0.23 18.08 36.79
CA GLY A 108 1.15 18.90 36.00
C GLY A 108 1.02 18.83 34.47
N ALA A 109 0.24 17.90 33.91
CA ALA A 109 -0.13 17.92 32.48
C ALA A 109 -1.35 17.02 32.23
N SER A 110 -2.31 17.52 31.45
CA SER A 110 -3.39 16.71 30.87
C SER A 110 -2.77 15.78 29.82
N THR A 111 -2.40 14.55 30.18
CA THR A 111 -1.99 13.55 29.19
C THR A 111 -3.23 12.87 28.65
N VAL A 112 -3.41 12.93 27.33
CA VAL A 112 -4.49 12.23 26.64
C VAL A 112 -3.99 10.83 26.31
N SER A 113 -4.80 9.83 26.59
CA SER A 113 -4.50 8.43 26.32
C SER A 113 -5.51 7.92 25.29
N ILE A 114 -5.03 7.24 24.25
CA ILE A 114 -5.88 6.63 23.24
C ILE A 114 -5.77 5.12 23.34
N ALA A 115 -6.90 4.42 23.35
CA ALA A 115 -6.92 2.98 23.20
C ALA A 115 -7.27 2.61 21.77
N GLY A 116 -6.62 1.57 21.26
CA GLY A 116 -6.90 1.07 19.93
C GLY A 116 -6.15 -0.21 19.65
N ARG A 117 -6.47 -0.79 18.50
CA ARG A 117 -5.76 -1.96 17.97
C ARG A 117 -4.81 -1.52 16.87
N VAL A 118 -3.57 -1.99 16.92
CA VAL A 118 -2.62 -1.83 15.82
C VAL A 118 -3.06 -2.75 14.69
N GLU A 119 -3.45 -2.18 13.56
CA GLU A 119 -3.92 -2.94 12.40
C GLU A 119 -2.75 -3.38 11.52
N CYS A 120 -1.76 -2.49 11.34
CA CYS A 120 -0.58 -2.70 10.50
C CYS A 120 0.63 -2.01 11.11
N GLY A 121 1.83 -2.51 10.80
CA GLY A 121 3.10 -1.92 11.20
C GLY A 121 3.48 -2.17 12.65
N GLY A 122 4.43 -1.38 13.13
CA GLY A 122 4.84 -1.32 14.52
C GLY A 122 5.06 0.13 14.94
N ILE A 123 5.18 0.34 16.24
CA ILE A 123 5.39 1.66 16.81
C ILE A 123 6.26 1.61 18.05
N GLU A 124 7.09 2.63 18.24
CA GLU A 124 7.98 2.78 19.38
C GLU A 124 7.66 4.04 20.21
N ILE A 125 8.17 4.06 21.45
CA ILE A 125 8.09 5.24 22.31
C ILE A 125 8.88 6.41 21.69
N ASN A 126 8.37 7.64 21.86
CA ASN A 126 8.90 8.90 21.33
C ASN A 126 8.83 9.04 19.80
N GLU A 127 8.15 8.13 19.12
CA GLU A 127 7.88 8.25 17.69
C GLU A 127 6.81 9.31 17.40
N ARG A 128 6.94 9.98 16.24
CA ARG A 128 5.97 10.95 15.75
C ARG A 128 4.99 10.27 14.81
N VAL A 129 3.72 10.46 15.07
CA VAL A 129 2.62 9.92 14.27
C VAL A 129 1.65 11.01 13.85
N LEU A 130 0.87 10.71 12.83
CA LEU A 130 -0.13 11.62 12.27
C LEU A 130 -1.53 11.15 12.66
N LEU A 131 -2.34 12.05 13.20
CA LEU A 131 -3.74 11.83 13.47
C LEU A 131 -4.58 12.20 12.24
N ARG A 132 -5.41 11.28 11.77
CA ARG A 132 -6.37 11.51 10.67
C ARG A 132 -7.80 11.32 11.20
N PRO A 133 -8.76 12.18 10.82
CA PRO A 133 -8.73 13.13 9.70
C PRO A 133 -8.16 14.52 10.00
N SER A 134 -7.91 14.89 11.27
CA SER A 134 -7.53 16.26 11.69
C SER A 134 -6.16 16.74 11.17
N ASN A 135 -5.30 15.82 10.73
CA ASN A 135 -3.95 16.08 10.25
C ASN A 135 -2.99 16.67 11.29
N ASP A 136 -3.24 16.38 12.56
CA ASP A 136 -2.41 16.82 13.69
C ASP A 136 -1.25 15.86 13.92
N GLN A 137 -0.05 16.39 14.18
CA GLN A 137 1.11 15.58 14.54
C GLN A 137 1.12 15.31 16.04
N VAL A 138 1.34 14.05 16.41
CA VAL A 138 1.25 13.56 17.77
C VAL A 138 2.51 12.78 18.10
N THR A 139 3.05 12.94 19.31
CA THR A 139 4.18 12.15 19.79
C THR A 139 3.73 11.17 20.87
N ILE A 140 4.20 9.93 20.78
CA ILE A 140 3.86 8.89 21.77
C ILE A 140 4.85 8.95 22.93
N LYS A 141 4.32 9.01 24.16
CA LYS A 141 5.12 9.06 25.40
C LYS A 141 5.28 7.70 26.06
N SER A 142 4.23 6.89 26.05
CA SER A 142 4.31 5.52 26.54
C SER A 142 3.25 4.66 25.89
N ILE A 143 3.53 3.36 25.86
CA ILE A 143 2.71 2.33 25.27
C ILE A 143 2.39 1.33 26.38
N LEU A 144 1.11 1.05 26.58
CA LEU A 144 0.62 0.10 27.56
C LEU A 144 -0.06 -1.07 26.85
N ILE A 145 0.40 -2.29 27.09
CA ILE A 145 -0.27 -3.54 26.70
C ILE A 145 -0.67 -4.25 27.99
N GLU A 146 -1.96 -4.57 28.15
CA GLU A 146 -2.49 -5.27 29.35
C GLU A 146 -2.07 -4.61 30.69
N ASN A 147 -2.02 -3.27 30.73
CA ASN A 147 -1.57 -2.44 31.85
C ASN A 147 -0.07 -2.53 32.20
N SER A 148 0.74 -3.15 31.35
CA SER A 148 2.21 -3.14 31.44
C SER A 148 2.79 -2.15 30.43
N ASN A 149 3.79 -1.37 30.84
CA ASN A 149 4.50 -0.47 29.92
C ASN A 149 5.47 -1.28 29.05
N VAL A 150 5.33 -1.14 27.74
CA VAL A 150 6.19 -1.80 26.74
C VAL A 150 6.92 -0.75 25.88
N PRO A 151 8.14 -1.04 25.40
CA PRO A 151 8.90 -0.10 24.58
C PRO A 151 8.37 0.02 23.14
N SER A 152 7.73 -1.02 22.63
CA SER A 152 7.18 -1.08 21.27
C SER A 152 5.94 -1.96 21.20
N ALA A 153 5.11 -1.73 20.19
CA ALA A 153 3.93 -2.54 19.89
C ALA A 153 3.81 -2.85 18.40
N PHE A 154 3.18 -3.97 18.06
CA PHE A 154 3.12 -4.48 16.69
C PHE A 154 1.69 -4.78 16.25
N ALA A 155 1.52 -4.98 14.94
CA ALA A 155 0.26 -5.36 14.32
C ALA A 155 -0.41 -6.54 15.07
N GLY A 156 -1.66 -6.34 15.45
CA GLY A 156 -2.48 -7.30 16.19
C GLY A 156 -2.67 -6.94 17.66
N ASP A 157 -1.78 -6.13 18.25
CA ASP A 157 -1.81 -5.83 19.68
C ASP A 157 -2.87 -4.75 20.00
N ASN A 158 -3.53 -4.91 21.15
CA ASN A 158 -4.43 -3.91 21.70
C ASN A 158 -3.62 -3.05 22.68
N VAL A 159 -3.48 -1.77 22.36
CA VAL A 159 -2.59 -0.85 23.05
C VAL A 159 -3.34 0.34 23.62
N ILE A 160 -2.83 0.87 24.72
CA ILE A 160 -3.18 2.20 25.23
C ILE A 160 -1.95 3.09 25.07
N LEU A 161 -2.04 4.07 24.18
CA LEU A 161 -0.96 5.01 23.89
C LEU A 161 -1.19 6.32 24.65
N ASN A 162 -0.20 6.74 25.41
CA ASN A 162 -0.19 8.09 25.98
C ASN A 162 0.43 9.05 24.97
N ILE A 163 -0.31 10.08 24.59
CA ILE A 163 0.05 10.98 23.50
C ILE A 163 0.23 12.42 23.97
N GLN A 164 1.12 13.15 23.29
CA GLN A 164 1.37 14.57 23.51
C GLN A 164 1.31 15.34 22.18
N GLY A 165 0.83 16.58 22.23
CA GLY A 165 0.87 17.51 21.10
C GLY A 165 -0.46 17.69 20.37
N VAL A 166 -1.56 17.20 20.93
CA VAL A 166 -2.90 17.37 20.34
C VAL A 166 -3.92 17.74 21.40
N ASP A 167 -4.86 18.60 21.01
CA ASP A 167 -5.98 18.98 21.84
C ASP A 167 -7.05 17.89 21.87
N SER A 168 -7.65 17.70 23.04
CA SER A 168 -8.69 16.69 23.23
C SER A 168 -9.99 16.95 22.45
N THR A 169 -10.12 18.12 21.82
CA THR A 169 -11.23 18.49 20.94
C THR A 169 -11.10 17.88 19.55
N HIS A 170 -9.89 17.52 19.11
CA HIS A 170 -9.63 16.96 17.78
C HIS A 170 -9.57 15.44 17.78
N LEU A 171 -9.60 14.82 18.96
CA LEU A 171 -9.55 13.37 19.16
C LEU A 171 -10.95 12.79 19.31
N PHE A 172 -11.33 11.93 18.37
CA PHE A 172 -12.60 11.21 18.40
C PHE A 172 -12.39 9.72 18.18
N VAL A 173 -13.30 8.92 18.76
CA VAL A 173 -13.41 7.48 18.44
C VAL A 173 -13.62 7.32 16.94
N GLY A 174 -12.84 6.42 16.33
CA GLY A 174 -12.85 6.23 14.88
C GLY A 174 -11.83 7.05 14.11
N ASN A 175 -11.08 7.95 14.76
CA ASN A 175 -9.87 8.51 14.18
C ASN A 175 -8.81 7.43 13.99
N VAL A 176 -7.92 7.65 13.04
CA VAL A 176 -6.84 6.73 12.70
C VAL A 176 -5.51 7.43 12.90
N VAL A 177 -4.64 6.79 13.67
CA VAL A 177 -3.24 7.19 13.81
C VAL A 177 -2.45 6.47 12.73
N CYS A 178 -1.67 7.21 11.95
CA CYS A 178 -0.87 6.65 10.87
C CYS A 178 0.55 7.21 10.86
N ASP A 179 1.42 6.51 10.15
CA ASP A 179 2.77 6.97 9.82
C ASP A 179 2.73 8.33 9.07
N PRO A 180 3.57 9.32 9.44
CA PRO A 180 3.66 10.59 8.73
C PRO A 180 4.13 10.49 7.27
N GLU A 181 4.98 9.52 6.94
CA GLU A 181 5.48 9.29 5.58
C GLU A 181 4.42 8.64 4.69
N TYR A 182 3.53 7.83 5.29
CA TYR A 182 2.45 7.12 4.60
C TYR A 182 1.05 7.50 5.11
N PRO A 183 0.62 8.78 4.96
CA PRO A 183 -0.63 9.27 5.51
C PRO A 183 -1.86 8.64 4.83
N ILE A 184 -2.92 8.42 5.61
CA ILE A 184 -4.16 7.85 5.08
C ILE A 184 -5.04 8.94 4.46
N PRO A 185 -5.47 8.79 3.18
CA PRO A 185 -6.39 9.73 2.57
C PRO A 185 -7.78 9.62 3.21
N CYS A 186 -8.41 10.77 3.41
CA CYS A 186 -9.79 10.85 3.89
C CYS A 186 -10.69 11.15 2.69
N THR A 187 -11.79 10.41 2.56
CA THR A 187 -12.77 10.61 1.49
C THR A 187 -14.18 10.64 2.06
N THR A 188 -15.06 11.35 1.39
CA THR A 188 -16.51 11.32 1.63
C THR A 188 -17.22 10.39 0.66
N THR A 189 -16.61 10.05 -0.48
CA THR A 189 -17.23 9.18 -1.49
C THR A 189 -16.43 7.90 -1.62
N ILE A 190 -17.12 6.75 -1.55
CA ILE A 190 -16.53 5.42 -1.69
C ILE A 190 -17.34 4.60 -2.68
N GLU A 191 -16.64 3.90 -3.57
CA GLU A 191 -17.22 2.82 -4.36
C GLU A 191 -16.96 1.50 -3.63
N ALA A 192 -18.02 0.75 -3.36
CA ALA A 192 -17.94 -0.49 -2.61
C ALA A 192 -18.80 -1.57 -3.25
N ARG A 193 -18.23 -2.78 -3.32
CA ARG A 193 -19.02 -3.99 -3.57
C ARG A 193 -19.75 -4.37 -2.30
N ILE A 194 -21.07 -4.37 -2.35
CA ILE A 194 -21.95 -4.76 -1.25
C ILE A 194 -22.61 -6.11 -1.55
N ILE A 195 -22.94 -6.82 -0.47
CA ILE A 195 -23.78 -8.02 -0.50
C ILE A 195 -24.98 -7.70 0.37
N ILE A 196 -26.18 -7.82 -0.20
CA ILE A 196 -27.41 -7.47 0.49
C ILE A 196 -27.96 -8.72 1.15
N PHE A 197 -28.17 -8.65 2.47
CA PHE A 197 -28.80 -9.72 3.22
C PHE A 197 -30.33 -9.74 3.00
N ASN A 198 -31.04 -10.58 3.75
CA ASN A 198 -32.50 -10.67 3.66
C ASN A 198 -33.18 -9.48 4.36
N ILE A 199 -33.11 -8.30 3.74
CA ILE A 199 -33.78 -7.08 4.20
C ILE A 199 -35.19 -6.97 3.57
N SER A 200 -36.14 -6.41 4.32
CA SER A 200 -37.53 -6.24 3.87
C SER A 200 -37.68 -5.16 2.80
N THR A 201 -36.91 -4.08 2.92
CA THR A 201 -36.94 -2.95 1.99
C THR A 201 -35.78 -3.05 1.01
N PRO A 202 -36.03 -3.06 -0.30
CA PRO A 202 -34.95 -3.11 -1.28
C PRO A 202 -34.15 -1.79 -1.30
N LEU A 203 -32.89 -1.85 -1.71
CA LEU A 203 -32.03 -0.66 -1.74
C LEU A 203 -32.28 0.15 -3.02
N LEU A 204 -32.64 1.42 -2.85
CA LEU A 204 -32.83 2.39 -3.91
C LEU A 204 -31.73 3.46 -3.89
N PRO A 205 -31.38 4.08 -5.03
CA PRO A 205 -30.57 5.30 -5.03
C PRO A 205 -31.23 6.37 -4.14
N GLY A 206 -30.43 7.04 -3.32
CA GLY A 206 -30.85 8.03 -2.34
C GLY A 206 -31.21 7.46 -0.96
N THR A 207 -31.22 6.12 -0.78
CA THR A 207 -31.54 5.52 0.52
C THR A 207 -30.52 5.96 1.58
N PRO A 208 -30.97 6.53 2.71
CA PRO A 208 -30.09 6.83 3.83
C PRO A 208 -29.74 5.53 4.56
N VAL A 209 -28.45 5.32 4.82
CA VAL A 209 -27.96 4.15 5.56
C VAL A 209 -26.88 4.59 6.57
N VAL A 210 -26.62 3.75 7.57
CA VAL A 210 -25.53 3.97 8.52
C VAL A 210 -24.37 3.07 8.13
N PHE A 211 -23.23 3.68 7.83
CA PHE A 211 -21.99 3.01 7.48
C PHE A 211 -21.20 2.73 8.75
N HIS A 212 -21.10 1.46 9.12
CA HIS A 212 -20.26 0.99 10.21
C HIS A 212 -18.90 0.57 9.65
N PHE A 213 -17.83 1.22 10.09
CA PHE A 213 -16.46 0.90 9.68
C PHE A 213 -15.53 0.94 10.88
N LYS A 214 -14.98 -0.22 11.24
CA LYS A 214 -14.14 -0.40 12.44
C LYS A 214 -14.88 0.17 13.67
N SER A 215 -14.30 1.12 14.38
CA SER A 215 -14.87 1.78 15.55
C SER A 215 -15.76 2.98 15.21
N THR A 216 -15.90 3.32 13.93
CA THR A 216 -16.65 4.49 13.45
C THR A 216 -18.02 4.09 12.94
N GLN A 217 -19.02 4.91 13.23
CA GLN A 217 -20.33 4.86 12.61
C GLN A 217 -20.63 6.21 11.98
N GLU A 218 -21.02 6.22 10.71
CA GLU A 218 -21.29 7.46 9.99
C GLU A 218 -22.56 7.35 9.15
N GLN A 219 -23.32 8.43 9.09
CA GLN A 219 -24.48 8.49 8.20
C GLN A 219 -24.02 8.65 6.76
N CYS A 220 -24.57 7.84 5.87
CA CYS A 220 -24.29 7.92 4.45
C CYS A 220 -25.54 7.74 3.59
N LYS A 221 -25.40 8.10 2.32
CA LYS A 221 -26.43 7.96 1.31
C LYS A 221 -25.89 7.11 0.17
N ILE A 222 -26.69 6.19 -0.32
CA ILE A 222 -26.38 5.47 -1.54
C ILE A 222 -26.60 6.43 -2.71
N SER A 223 -25.55 6.99 -3.28
CA SER A 223 -25.63 7.95 -4.38
C SER A 223 -26.12 7.25 -5.65
N ARG A 224 -25.43 6.19 -6.04
CA ARG A 224 -25.68 5.46 -7.29
C ARG A 224 -25.49 3.97 -7.11
N LEU A 225 -26.31 3.21 -7.85
CA LEU A 225 -26.14 1.77 -8.02
C LEU A 225 -25.45 1.55 -9.38
N ILE A 226 -24.22 1.05 -9.37
CA ILE A 226 -23.39 0.95 -10.58
C ILE A 226 -23.66 -0.39 -11.28
N GLU A 227 -23.53 -1.50 -10.57
CA GLU A 227 -23.67 -2.85 -11.13
C GLU A 227 -24.44 -3.77 -10.17
N GLU A 228 -25.27 -4.65 -10.72
CA GLU A 228 -25.85 -5.81 -10.04
C GLU A 228 -25.04 -7.05 -10.44
N LEU A 229 -24.50 -7.72 -9.44
CA LEU A 229 -23.67 -8.92 -9.57
C LEU A 229 -24.40 -10.12 -8.97
N ASP A 230 -24.17 -11.29 -9.53
CA ASP A 230 -24.56 -12.54 -8.88
C ASP A 230 -23.70 -12.78 -7.62
N ARG A 231 -24.32 -13.29 -6.56
CA ARG A 231 -23.68 -13.49 -5.24
C ARG A 231 -22.62 -14.60 -5.31
N SER A 232 -22.91 -15.68 -6.03
CA SER A 232 -22.05 -16.86 -6.14
C SER A 232 -20.95 -16.70 -7.17
N THR A 233 -21.31 -16.29 -8.39
CA THR A 233 -20.37 -16.26 -9.53
C THR A 233 -19.61 -14.94 -9.60
N GLY A 234 -20.14 -13.86 -9.00
CA GLY A 234 -19.59 -12.52 -9.17
C GLY A 234 -19.76 -11.97 -10.58
N GLU A 235 -20.51 -12.66 -11.45
CA GLU A 235 -20.74 -12.23 -12.82
C GLU A 235 -21.70 -11.05 -12.87
N LEU A 236 -21.48 -10.19 -13.86
CA LEU A 236 -22.29 -9.02 -14.12
C LEU A 236 -23.65 -9.44 -14.67
N LYS A 237 -24.70 -9.19 -13.89
CA LYS A 237 -26.07 -9.46 -14.31
C LYS A 237 -26.70 -8.25 -14.98
N ARG A 238 -26.49 -7.04 -14.42
CA ARG A 238 -27.07 -5.81 -14.95
C ARG A 238 -26.23 -4.58 -14.59
N ARG A 239 -26.09 -3.65 -15.54
CA ARG A 239 -25.53 -2.31 -15.29
C ARG A 239 -26.62 -1.29 -14.98
N ASN A 240 -26.30 -0.36 -14.08
CA ASN A 240 -27.16 0.70 -13.57
C ASN A 240 -28.58 0.18 -13.20
N PRO A 241 -28.70 -0.76 -12.24
CA PRO A 241 -29.99 -1.25 -11.80
C PRO A 241 -30.77 -0.11 -11.10
N ARG A 242 -32.10 -0.11 -11.27
CA ARG A 242 -32.97 0.87 -10.57
C ARG A 242 -33.07 0.61 -9.07
N MET A 243 -32.84 -0.63 -8.66
CA MET A 243 -33.03 -1.13 -7.31
C MET A 243 -32.17 -2.38 -7.14
N LEU A 244 -31.62 -2.58 -5.94
CA LEU A 244 -31.01 -3.85 -5.57
C LEU A 244 -31.95 -4.62 -4.63
N ALA A 245 -32.20 -5.88 -4.97
CA ALA A 245 -33.10 -6.75 -4.23
C ALA A 245 -32.36 -7.47 -3.07
N LYS A 246 -33.12 -8.22 -2.26
CA LYS A 246 -32.54 -9.12 -1.25
C LYS A 246 -31.64 -10.18 -1.89
N ASN A 247 -30.58 -10.58 -1.19
CA ASN A 247 -29.62 -11.61 -1.61
C ASN A 247 -28.85 -11.35 -2.91
N THR A 248 -28.89 -10.13 -3.47
CA THR A 248 -28.04 -9.74 -4.61
C THR A 248 -26.74 -9.11 -4.15
N SER A 249 -25.67 -9.25 -4.94
CA SER A 249 -24.48 -8.43 -4.79
C SER A 249 -24.56 -7.25 -5.75
N GLY A 250 -23.90 -6.15 -5.44
CA GLY A 250 -23.83 -5.02 -6.34
C GLY A 250 -22.70 -4.07 -5.99
N VAL A 251 -22.25 -3.31 -6.97
CA VAL A 251 -21.30 -2.23 -6.77
C VAL A 251 -22.08 -0.94 -6.62
N VAL A 252 -21.86 -0.24 -5.50
CA VAL A 252 -22.58 0.99 -5.16
C VAL A 252 -21.60 2.11 -4.82
N GLU A 253 -22.02 3.33 -5.14
CA GLU A 253 -21.35 4.54 -4.71
C GLU A 253 -22.05 5.06 -3.44
N LEU A 254 -21.29 5.20 -2.36
CA LEU A 254 -21.74 5.72 -1.08
C LEU A 254 -21.15 7.10 -0.86
N VAL A 255 -22.00 8.05 -0.47
CA VAL A 255 -21.61 9.40 -0.07
C VAL A 255 -21.85 9.55 1.42
N LEU A 256 -20.76 9.71 2.17
CA LEU A 256 -20.69 9.89 3.62
C LEU A 256 -20.89 11.37 3.97
N HIS A 257 -21.53 11.65 5.10
CA HIS A 257 -21.72 13.02 5.58
C HIS A 257 -20.41 13.64 6.12
N ARG A 258 -19.54 12.83 6.72
CA ARG A 258 -18.22 13.22 7.22
C ARG A 258 -17.11 12.44 6.52
N PRO A 259 -15.91 13.01 6.36
CA PRO A 259 -14.80 12.32 5.74
C PRO A 259 -14.31 11.16 6.63
N ILE A 260 -14.16 9.97 6.06
CA ILE A 260 -13.62 8.79 6.74
C ILE A 260 -12.27 8.42 6.11
N CYS A 261 -11.34 7.93 6.93
CA CYS A 261 -10.06 7.39 6.48
C CYS A 261 -10.28 6.03 5.80
N SER A 262 -9.94 5.88 4.52
CA SER A 262 -10.13 4.62 3.79
C SER A 262 -8.87 4.20 3.05
N LEU A 263 -8.51 2.91 3.20
CA LEU A 263 -7.28 2.28 2.74
C LEU A 263 -7.23 2.01 1.23
N ILE A 264 -8.38 1.91 0.56
CA ILE A 264 -8.43 1.47 -0.84
C ILE A 264 -7.90 2.56 -1.79
N LEU A 265 -7.99 3.83 -1.40
CA LEU A 265 -7.56 4.96 -2.23
C LEU A 265 -6.05 5.23 -2.17
N THR A 266 -5.30 4.59 -1.28
CA THR A 266 -3.84 4.77 -1.19
C THR A 266 -3.13 4.31 -2.46
N ILE A 267 -3.56 3.22 -3.08
CA ILE A 267 -2.98 2.73 -4.35
C ILE A 267 -3.31 3.69 -5.49
N PHE A 268 -4.57 4.12 -5.62
CA PHE A 268 -4.96 5.01 -6.72
C PHE A 268 -4.34 6.42 -6.58
N TRP A 269 -4.19 6.90 -5.35
CA TRP A 269 -3.45 8.13 -5.05
C TRP A 269 -1.95 7.96 -5.36
N LEU A 270 -1.32 6.86 -4.93
CA LEU A 270 0.07 6.55 -5.29
C LEU A 270 0.27 6.50 -6.81
N LEU A 271 -0.65 5.86 -7.56
CA LEU A 271 -0.61 5.78 -9.02
C LEU A 271 -0.79 7.15 -9.70
N LYS A 272 -1.60 8.04 -9.12
CA LYS A 272 -1.73 9.43 -9.61
C LYS A 272 -0.48 10.26 -9.31
N VAL A 273 0.02 10.17 -8.08
CA VAL A 273 1.21 10.92 -7.62
C VAL A 273 2.45 10.46 -8.37
N SER A 274 2.57 9.18 -8.71
CA SER A 274 3.69 8.61 -9.47
C SER A 274 3.70 8.95 -10.96
N GLY A 275 2.72 9.75 -11.43
CA GLY A 275 2.66 10.21 -12.82
C GLY A 275 2.14 9.16 -13.82
N LEU A 276 1.58 8.03 -13.37
CA LEU A 276 1.07 6.98 -14.27
C LEU A 276 0.05 7.49 -15.29
N PHE A 277 -0.76 8.48 -14.90
CA PHE A 277 -1.78 9.08 -15.76
C PHE A 277 -1.32 10.39 -16.42
N THR A 278 -0.08 10.82 -16.22
CA THR A 278 0.44 12.03 -16.84
C THR A 278 0.54 11.85 -18.34
N SER A 279 -0.01 12.81 -19.10
CA SER A 279 0.12 12.85 -20.55
C SER A 279 1.53 13.33 -20.92
N ILE A 280 2.31 12.49 -21.60
CA ILE A 280 3.64 12.83 -22.10
C ILE A 280 3.46 13.71 -23.34
N ARG A 281 3.89 14.98 -23.27
CA ARG A 281 3.83 15.93 -24.38
C ARG A 281 5.25 16.21 -24.88
N ILE A 282 5.59 15.58 -26.00
CA ILE A 282 6.89 15.78 -26.64
C ILE A 282 6.86 17.06 -27.46
N LYS A 283 7.92 17.87 -27.35
CA LYS A 283 8.09 19.11 -28.10
C LYS A 283 9.49 19.15 -28.69
N ILE A 284 9.66 19.92 -29.75
CA ILE A 284 10.99 20.32 -30.24
C ILE A 284 11.22 21.72 -29.70
N ALA A 285 12.19 21.87 -28.80
CA ALA A 285 12.46 23.12 -28.12
C ALA A 285 13.94 23.23 -27.77
N GLN A 286 14.37 24.44 -27.45
CA GLN A 286 15.63 24.66 -26.77
C GLN A 286 15.40 24.46 -25.27
N PRO A 287 16.09 23.53 -24.60
CA PRO A 287 15.95 23.35 -23.17
C PRO A 287 16.64 24.52 -22.44
N SER A 288 16.14 24.89 -21.26
CA SER A 288 16.55 26.11 -20.54
C SER A 288 17.94 26.03 -19.90
N PHE A 289 18.65 24.92 -20.03
CA PHE A 289 19.94 24.69 -19.39
C PHE A 289 21.06 25.45 -20.11
N GLU A 290 21.92 26.13 -19.36
CA GLU A 290 23.16 26.74 -19.88
C GLU A 290 24.29 25.69 -19.91
N HIS A 291 25.56 26.12 -19.92
CA HIS A 291 26.70 25.22 -19.80
C HIS A 291 26.62 24.49 -18.45
N LEU A 292 26.49 23.16 -18.47
CA LEU A 292 26.41 22.34 -17.27
C LEU A 292 27.78 21.73 -16.99
N THR A 293 28.32 21.99 -15.80
CA THR A 293 29.48 21.24 -15.29
C THR A 293 28.96 19.98 -14.61
N ILE A 294 29.46 18.83 -15.05
CA ILE A 294 29.07 17.52 -14.52
C ILE A 294 30.29 16.78 -13.97
N VAL A 295 30.08 16.05 -12.88
CA VAL A 295 31.01 15.04 -12.38
C VAL A 295 30.38 13.68 -12.60
N TYR A 296 31.02 12.83 -13.42
CA TYR A 296 30.42 11.62 -13.97
C TYR A 296 31.32 10.41 -13.84
N LYS A 297 30.70 9.24 -13.95
CA LYS A 297 31.35 7.95 -14.11
C LYS A 297 30.89 7.31 -15.42
N PHE A 298 31.84 6.92 -16.26
CA PHE A 298 31.56 6.23 -17.51
C PHE A 298 31.38 4.73 -17.27
N GLN A 299 30.42 4.12 -17.95
CA GLN A 299 30.07 2.72 -17.81
C GLN A 299 29.83 2.06 -19.15
N LYS A 300 30.18 0.77 -19.22
CA LYS A 300 29.89 -0.10 -20.34
C LYS A 300 29.18 -1.35 -19.82
N GLY A 301 28.07 -1.73 -20.44
CA GLY A 301 27.25 -2.87 -20.05
C GLY A 301 25.78 -2.52 -19.90
N ASP A 302 25.03 -3.33 -19.15
CA ASP A 302 23.59 -3.14 -19.00
C ASP A 302 23.25 -1.81 -18.30
N TYR A 303 22.31 -1.07 -18.88
CA TYR A 303 21.81 0.19 -18.31
C TYR A 303 21.11 -0.01 -16.96
N SER A 304 20.74 -1.25 -16.61
CA SER A 304 20.29 -1.60 -15.26
C SER A 304 21.33 -1.28 -14.17
N VAL A 305 22.63 -1.36 -14.51
CA VAL A 305 23.74 -1.07 -13.59
C VAL A 305 23.82 0.42 -13.26
N SER A 306 23.40 1.28 -14.20
CA SER A 306 23.37 2.74 -14.00
C SER A 306 22.50 3.15 -12.80
N ALA A 307 21.48 2.35 -12.44
CA ALA A 307 20.64 2.59 -11.27
C ALA A 307 21.39 2.47 -9.93
N GLU A 308 22.39 1.60 -9.82
CA GLU A 308 23.23 1.49 -8.62
C GLU A 308 24.09 2.73 -8.45
N THR A 309 24.67 3.21 -9.55
CA THR A 309 25.50 4.42 -9.55
C THR A 309 24.71 5.69 -9.26
N PHE A 310 23.45 5.78 -9.70
CA PHE A 310 22.56 6.86 -9.25
C PHE A 310 22.35 6.83 -7.73
N LYS A 311 22.21 5.66 -7.11
CA LYS A 311 22.08 5.54 -5.64
C LYS A 311 23.38 5.95 -4.94
N ASP A 312 24.52 5.54 -5.46
CA ASP A 312 25.82 5.92 -4.91
C ASP A 312 25.99 7.43 -4.94
N ILE A 313 25.70 8.09 -6.08
CA ILE A 313 25.76 9.54 -6.23
C ILE A 313 24.81 10.25 -5.25
N MET A 314 23.59 9.73 -5.04
CA MET A 314 22.66 10.29 -4.06
C MET A 314 23.19 10.23 -2.62
N ASN A 315 24.05 9.26 -2.28
CA ASN A 315 24.71 9.22 -0.98
C ASN A 315 25.78 10.32 -0.83
N TYR A 316 26.46 10.70 -1.91
CA TYR A 316 27.40 11.83 -1.91
C TYR A 316 26.67 13.17 -1.88
N SER A 317 25.62 13.33 -2.68
CA SER A 317 24.80 14.53 -2.71
C SER A 317 23.31 14.24 -2.93
N PRO A 318 22.49 14.34 -1.87
CA PRO A 318 21.04 14.23 -1.99
C PRO A 318 20.37 15.51 -2.50
N ALA A 319 21.07 16.65 -2.53
CA ALA A 319 20.50 17.96 -2.84
C ALA A 319 20.70 18.40 -4.30
N HIS A 320 21.67 17.81 -5.00
CA HIS A 320 22.02 18.20 -6.37
C HIS A 320 21.23 17.39 -7.42
N SER A 321 21.07 17.99 -8.60
CA SER A 321 20.42 17.32 -9.74
C SER A 321 21.37 16.32 -10.36
N THR A 322 20.88 15.13 -10.69
CA THR A 322 21.68 14.07 -11.32
C THR A 322 21.37 13.96 -12.80
N ILE A 323 22.31 13.39 -13.55
CA ILE A 323 22.23 13.29 -15.01
C ILE A 323 22.68 11.91 -15.48
N GLY A 324 21.94 11.32 -16.41
CA GLY A 324 22.32 10.14 -17.16
C GLY A 324 22.37 10.43 -18.65
N ILE A 325 23.44 10.03 -19.33
CA ILE A 325 23.52 10.08 -20.80
C ILE A 325 23.72 8.67 -21.33
N TYR A 326 22.84 8.27 -22.25
CA TYR A 326 22.83 6.97 -22.90
C TYR A 326 23.10 7.17 -24.39
N TYR A 327 24.24 6.66 -24.84
CA TYR A 327 24.75 6.93 -26.18
C TYR A 327 24.21 5.99 -27.25
N ASP A 328 23.91 4.75 -26.85
CA ASP A 328 23.61 3.65 -27.76
C ASP A 328 22.10 3.33 -27.79
N ASN A 329 21.64 2.77 -28.90
CA ASN A 329 20.24 2.38 -29.06
C ASN A 329 20.02 1.01 -28.42
N ILE A 330 19.03 0.91 -27.51
CA ILE A 330 18.72 -0.31 -26.78
C ILE A 330 18.36 -1.48 -27.72
N ASP A 331 17.74 -1.19 -28.86
CA ASP A 331 17.31 -2.24 -29.79
C ASP A 331 18.41 -2.75 -30.72
N ASP A 332 19.41 -1.91 -31.03
CA ASP A 332 20.43 -2.20 -32.05
C ASP A 332 21.77 -2.62 -31.45
N THR A 333 22.06 -2.22 -30.19
CA THR A 333 23.35 -2.47 -29.55
C THR A 333 23.25 -3.60 -28.50
N PRO A 334 24.12 -4.63 -28.57
CA PRO A 334 24.20 -5.69 -27.57
C PRO A 334 24.43 -5.14 -26.16
N VAL A 335 23.85 -5.80 -25.15
CA VAL A 335 23.89 -5.34 -23.74
C VAL A 335 25.30 -5.05 -23.25
N GLU A 336 26.28 -5.88 -23.63
CA GLU A 336 27.69 -5.77 -23.22
C GLU A 336 28.42 -4.58 -23.86
N GLU A 337 27.88 -4.02 -24.93
CA GLU A 337 28.49 -2.95 -25.72
C GLU A 337 27.87 -1.58 -25.47
N ARG A 338 26.74 -1.53 -24.76
CA ARG A 338 26.04 -0.30 -24.44
C ARG A 338 26.88 0.59 -23.52
N ARG A 339 26.97 1.86 -23.88
CA ARG A 339 27.74 2.88 -23.17
C ARG A 339 26.78 3.89 -22.56
N SER A 340 27.03 4.21 -21.30
CA SER A 340 26.35 5.27 -20.58
C SER A 340 27.32 6.04 -19.72
N MET A 341 26.91 7.23 -19.33
CA MET A 341 27.51 7.90 -18.18
C MET A 341 26.42 8.35 -17.23
N VAL A 342 26.75 8.29 -15.94
CA VAL A 342 25.89 8.76 -14.87
C VAL A 342 26.70 9.73 -14.01
N GLY A 343 26.10 10.85 -13.66
CA GLY A 343 26.79 11.91 -12.93
C GLY A 343 25.87 12.83 -12.16
N VAL A 344 26.49 13.83 -11.55
CA VAL A 344 25.84 14.91 -10.81
C VAL A 344 26.20 16.25 -11.43
N ILE A 345 25.23 17.16 -11.49
CA ILE A 345 25.41 18.53 -11.95
C ILE A 345 25.90 19.36 -10.76
N VAL A 346 27.03 20.06 -10.93
CA VAL A 346 27.72 20.77 -9.85
C VAL A 346 28.04 22.22 -10.21
N ASP A 347 28.16 23.07 -9.20
CA ASP A 347 28.69 24.43 -9.31
C ASP A 347 30.16 24.43 -8.86
N GLU A 348 31.09 24.65 -9.80
CA GLU A 348 32.55 24.60 -9.56
C GLU A 348 32.99 25.50 -8.40
N THR A 349 32.25 26.57 -8.11
CA THR A 349 32.60 27.54 -7.07
C THR A 349 32.10 27.17 -5.68
N LYS A 350 31.08 26.32 -5.58
CA LYS A 350 30.43 25.97 -4.30
C LYS A 350 30.72 24.55 -3.85
N ASP A 351 31.00 23.65 -4.79
CA ASP A 351 31.05 22.21 -4.57
C ASP A 351 32.48 21.64 -4.62
N GLU A 352 33.52 22.46 -4.47
CA GLU A 352 34.93 22.07 -4.65
C GLU A 352 35.33 20.85 -3.81
N GLU A 353 35.02 20.84 -2.51
CA GLU A 353 35.31 19.70 -1.61
C GLU A 353 34.57 18.40 -1.99
N MET A 354 33.39 18.52 -2.61
CA MET A 354 32.62 17.37 -3.08
C MET A 354 33.22 16.81 -4.37
N ILE A 355 33.59 17.71 -5.29
CA ILE A 355 34.23 17.36 -6.57
C ILE A 355 35.55 16.63 -6.30
N GLU A 356 36.36 17.08 -5.34
CA GLU A 356 37.62 16.41 -4.99
C GLU A 356 37.41 15.01 -4.41
N ARG A 357 36.42 14.83 -3.52
CA ARG A 357 36.07 13.50 -2.98
C ARG A 357 35.59 12.55 -4.06
N MET A 358 34.72 13.01 -4.96
CA MET A 358 34.26 12.18 -6.08
C MET A 358 35.41 11.83 -7.04
N LYS A 359 36.36 12.75 -7.29
CA LYS A 359 37.56 12.45 -8.09
C LYS A 359 38.44 11.37 -7.44
N ALA A 360 38.51 11.32 -6.11
CA ALA A 360 39.23 10.24 -5.40
C ALA A 360 38.58 8.86 -5.63
N ASP A 361 37.27 8.83 -5.85
CA ASP A 361 36.47 7.63 -6.15
C ASP A 361 36.29 7.37 -7.67
N ASP A 362 37.24 7.85 -8.49
CA ASP A 362 37.34 7.65 -9.94
C ASP A 362 36.23 8.33 -10.78
N TYR A 363 35.65 9.42 -10.27
CA TYR A 363 34.76 10.27 -11.08
C TYR A 363 35.56 11.35 -11.84
N LYS A 364 35.08 11.72 -13.02
CA LYS A 364 35.71 12.71 -13.91
C LYS A 364 34.80 13.92 -14.10
N ALA A 365 35.39 15.08 -14.37
CA ALA A 365 34.65 16.30 -14.63
C ALA A 365 34.57 16.57 -16.13
N PHE A 366 33.38 16.94 -16.62
CA PHE A 366 33.15 17.32 -18.01
C PHE A 366 32.18 18.50 -18.09
N LYS A 367 32.34 19.35 -19.11
CA LYS A 367 31.45 20.49 -19.35
C LYS A 367 30.58 20.19 -20.55
N LEU A 368 29.28 20.08 -20.32
CA LEU A 368 28.32 19.84 -21.39
C LEU A 368 28.02 21.14 -22.15
N PRO A 369 27.93 21.07 -23.49
CA PRO A 369 27.59 22.21 -24.33
C PRO A 369 26.11 22.60 -24.15
N LYS A 370 25.81 23.87 -24.41
CA LYS A 370 24.42 24.36 -24.44
C LYS A 370 23.66 23.68 -25.59
N ALA A 371 22.58 22.98 -25.26
CA ALA A 371 21.71 22.40 -26.28
C ALA A 371 21.00 23.49 -27.08
N VAL A 372 21.07 23.39 -28.41
CA VAL A 372 20.47 24.36 -29.33
C VAL A 372 19.04 23.97 -29.66
N GLN A 373 18.83 22.79 -30.24
CA GLN A 373 17.51 22.27 -30.59
C GLN A 373 17.44 20.78 -30.26
N SER A 374 16.50 20.39 -29.40
CA SER A 374 16.34 19.00 -28.97
C SER A 374 14.88 18.57 -28.96
N VAL A 375 14.67 17.26 -29.09
CA VAL A 375 13.41 16.63 -28.72
C VAL A 375 13.37 16.58 -27.20
N TYR A 376 12.33 17.17 -26.62
CA TYR A 376 12.25 17.46 -25.21
C TYR A 376 10.89 17.06 -24.64
N THR A 377 10.92 16.41 -23.48
CA THR A 377 9.72 16.16 -22.66
C THR A 377 10.08 16.17 -21.18
N THR A 378 9.10 16.46 -20.34
CA THR A 378 9.22 16.38 -18.88
C THR A 378 8.29 15.33 -18.31
N PHE A 379 8.69 14.76 -17.16
CA PHE A 379 7.89 13.83 -16.39
C PHE A 379 7.96 14.18 -14.89
N PRO A 380 6.88 14.03 -14.09
CA PRO A 380 6.94 14.32 -12.66
C PRO A 380 7.89 13.38 -11.91
N PHE A 381 8.73 13.93 -11.03
CA PHE A 381 9.58 13.19 -10.10
C PHE A 381 9.07 13.38 -8.67
N THR A 382 8.26 12.44 -8.19
CA THR A 382 7.65 12.51 -6.84
C THR A 382 8.07 11.36 -5.94
N SER A 383 8.57 10.26 -6.51
CA SER A 383 9.05 9.07 -5.78
C SER A 383 9.90 8.19 -6.68
N VAL A 384 10.65 7.25 -6.10
CA VAL A 384 11.43 6.23 -6.83
C VAL A 384 10.56 5.44 -7.83
N PHE A 385 9.29 5.20 -7.48
CA PHE A 385 8.33 4.53 -8.36
C PHE A 385 7.97 5.34 -9.61
N SER A 386 8.08 6.67 -9.53
CA SER A 386 7.88 7.57 -10.70
C SER A 386 8.96 7.34 -11.75
N VAL A 387 10.21 7.05 -11.33
CA VAL A 387 11.33 6.75 -12.25
C VAL A 387 11.06 5.47 -13.02
N SER A 388 10.60 4.41 -12.34
CA SER A 388 10.26 3.14 -13.00
C SER A 388 9.14 3.31 -14.03
N ILE A 389 8.11 4.11 -13.73
CA ILE A 389 7.04 4.41 -14.69
C ILE A 389 7.55 5.27 -15.85
N ALA A 390 8.40 6.26 -15.56
CA ALA A 390 8.98 7.14 -16.56
C ALA A 390 9.84 6.34 -17.55
N ASN A 391 10.72 5.46 -17.06
CA ASN A 391 11.58 4.59 -17.88
C ASN A 391 10.78 3.60 -18.73
N MET A 392 9.60 3.17 -18.27
CA MET A 392 8.72 2.32 -19.06
C MET A 392 7.98 3.08 -20.18
N ARG A 393 7.52 4.32 -19.90
CA ARG A 393 6.59 5.02 -20.82
C ARG A 393 7.25 6.07 -21.71
N VAL A 394 8.23 6.81 -21.19
CA VAL A 394 8.82 7.98 -21.87
C VAL A 394 9.72 7.58 -23.04
N PRO A 395 10.70 6.65 -22.89
CA PRO A 395 11.56 6.24 -23.99
C PRO A 395 10.79 5.68 -25.19
N SER A 396 9.79 4.83 -24.95
CA SER A 396 8.94 4.28 -26.01
C SER A 396 8.20 5.38 -26.79
N ARG A 397 7.63 6.37 -26.09
CA ARG A 397 6.94 7.49 -26.75
C ARG A 397 7.90 8.42 -27.48
N LEU A 398 9.09 8.64 -26.94
CA LEU A 398 10.12 9.47 -27.58
C LEU A 398 10.59 8.81 -28.88
N LYS A 399 10.83 7.50 -28.85
CA LYS A 399 11.19 6.68 -30.01
C LYS A 399 10.11 6.76 -31.10
N ASP A 400 8.84 6.54 -30.76
CA ASP A 400 7.73 6.63 -31.71
C ASP A 400 7.68 8.01 -32.39
N PHE A 401 7.87 9.09 -31.62
CA PHE A 401 7.87 10.46 -32.14
C PHE A 401 9.06 10.73 -33.06
N ILE A 402 10.26 10.28 -32.69
CA ILE A 402 11.49 10.43 -33.49
C ILE A 402 11.34 9.68 -34.82
N GLN A 403 10.84 8.44 -34.78
CA GLN A 403 10.62 7.62 -35.97
C GLN A 403 9.54 8.21 -36.90
N THR A 404 8.41 8.65 -36.34
CA THR A 404 7.30 9.24 -37.11
C THR A 404 7.74 10.52 -37.85
N ASN A 405 8.56 11.34 -37.20
CA ASN A 405 9.04 12.60 -37.77
C ASN A 405 10.38 12.46 -38.52
N LYS A 406 10.94 11.24 -38.63
CA LYS A 406 12.24 10.95 -39.27
C LYS A 406 13.39 11.82 -38.75
N LEU A 407 13.41 12.05 -37.44
CA LEU A 407 14.44 12.85 -36.77
C LEU A 407 15.63 11.95 -36.40
N ASN A 408 16.84 12.52 -36.36
CA ASN A 408 18.03 11.85 -35.85
C ASN A 408 18.43 12.50 -34.53
N ALA A 409 17.80 12.08 -33.43
CA ALA A 409 17.99 12.67 -32.11
C ALA A 409 18.83 11.73 -31.22
N ARG A 410 20.04 12.17 -30.85
CA ARG A 410 21.00 11.41 -30.02
C ARG A 410 22.04 12.36 -29.40
N PRO A 411 22.66 12.00 -28.25
CA PRO A 411 22.34 10.87 -27.37
C PRO A 411 21.05 11.11 -26.54
N TYR A 412 20.57 10.09 -25.83
CA TYR A 412 19.43 10.25 -24.90
C TYR A 412 19.95 10.74 -23.55
N ILE A 413 19.42 11.87 -23.08
CA ILE A 413 19.85 12.54 -21.86
C ILE A 413 18.67 12.59 -20.89
N GLU A 414 18.91 12.18 -19.66
CA GLU A 414 17.96 12.22 -18.55
C GLU A 414 18.52 13.11 -17.45
N VAL A 415 17.83 14.19 -17.11
CA VAL A 415 18.20 15.07 -15.99
C VAL A 415 17.13 14.95 -14.91
N TYR A 416 17.56 14.59 -13.71
CA TYR A 416 16.69 14.39 -12.54
C TYR A 416 16.82 15.61 -11.61
N GLU A 417 15.82 16.49 -11.67
CA GLU A 417 15.65 17.60 -10.74
C GLU A 417 14.72 17.18 -9.58
N PRO A 418 14.69 17.91 -8.45
CA PRO A 418 13.91 17.52 -7.26
C PRO A 418 12.41 17.26 -7.48
N THR A 419 11.82 17.80 -8.55
CA THR A 419 10.37 17.66 -8.84
C THR A 419 10.06 17.16 -10.25
N LEU A 420 11.05 17.12 -11.14
CA LEU A 420 10.86 16.84 -12.56
C LEU A 420 12.03 16.03 -13.11
N ILE A 421 11.71 15.12 -14.03
CA ILE A 421 12.67 14.43 -14.89
C ILE A 421 12.59 15.05 -16.27
N HIS A 422 13.70 15.52 -16.80
CA HIS A 422 13.82 16.04 -18.15
C HIS A 422 14.43 14.99 -19.05
N TYR A 423 13.72 14.65 -20.13
CA TYR A 423 14.22 13.78 -21.17
C TYR A 423 14.54 14.62 -22.39
N ILE A 424 15.80 14.57 -22.83
CA ILE A 424 16.36 15.44 -23.85
C ILE A 424 17.09 14.57 -24.87
N ALA A 425 16.80 14.77 -26.15
CA ALA A 425 17.56 14.16 -27.24
C ALA A 425 17.97 15.26 -28.24
N PRO A 426 19.24 15.69 -28.26
CA PRO A 426 19.73 16.72 -29.18
C PRO A 426 19.57 16.32 -30.65
N LEU A 427 19.23 17.28 -31.51
CA LEU A 427 19.07 17.05 -32.97
C LEU A 427 20.33 17.40 -33.78
N SER A 428 21.28 18.11 -33.18
CA SER A 428 22.50 18.60 -33.82
C SER A 428 23.66 18.58 -32.83
N ASN A 429 24.90 18.56 -33.35
CA ASN A 429 26.13 18.58 -32.56
C ASN A 429 26.23 17.44 -31.53
N TYR A 430 25.87 16.22 -31.94
CA TYR A 430 25.87 15.04 -31.07
C TYR A 430 27.27 14.70 -30.53
N GLU A 431 28.33 14.99 -31.29
CA GLU A 431 29.73 14.75 -30.86
C GLU A 431 30.14 15.60 -29.66
N ASP A 432 29.56 16.78 -29.49
CA ASP A 432 29.91 17.67 -28.37
C ASP A 432 29.41 17.12 -27.01
N TYR A 433 28.51 16.12 -27.05
CA TYR A 433 28.02 15.41 -25.86
C TYR A 433 28.84 14.15 -25.53
N ASN A 434 29.80 13.76 -26.39
CA ASN A 434 30.63 12.59 -26.17
C ASN A 434 31.74 12.88 -25.18
N VAL A 435 31.80 12.09 -24.10
CA VAL A 435 32.90 12.14 -23.15
C VAL A 435 34.19 11.56 -23.73
N PRO A 436 35.38 11.97 -23.26
CA PRO A 436 36.67 11.53 -23.81
C PRO A 436 36.82 10.01 -23.93
N GLU A 437 36.21 9.24 -23.02
CA GLU A 437 36.23 7.77 -23.02
C GLU A 437 35.54 7.16 -24.26
N MET A 438 34.54 7.84 -24.83
CA MET A 438 33.85 7.39 -26.05
C MET A 438 34.78 7.34 -27.25
N ASN A 439 35.73 8.28 -27.33
CA ASN A 439 36.65 8.42 -28.47
C ASN A 439 37.90 7.54 -28.34
N SER A 440 38.06 6.83 -27.21
CA SER A 440 39.24 5.99 -26.92
C SER A 440 39.05 4.51 -27.26
N LEU A 441 37.85 4.13 -27.68
CA LEU A 441 37.50 2.79 -28.13
C LEU A 441 37.58 2.74 -29.66
N PRO A 442 38.28 1.77 -30.28
CA PRO A 442 38.41 1.72 -31.72
C PRO A 442 37.03 1.62 -32.37
N GLU A 443 36.76 2.48 -33.35
CA GLU A 443 35.68 2.30 -34.31
C GLU A 443 35.84 0.89 -34.92
N GLN A 444 34.85 0.02 -34.70
CA GLN A 444 34.72 -1.24 -35.44
C GLN A 444 33.75 -1.06 -36.60
#